data_AF-A0A392NJM9-F1
#
_entry.id   AF-A0A392NJM9-F1
#
_cell.length_a   1.000
_cell.length_b   1.000
_cell.length_c   1.000
_cell.angle_alpha   90.00
_cell.angle_beta   90.00
_cell.angle_gamma   90.00
#
_symmetry.space_group_name_H-M   'P 1'
#
loop_
_entity.id
_entity.type
_entity.pdbx_description
1 polymer ?
#
loop_
_entity_poly.entity_id
_entity_poly.type
_entity_poly.pdbx_seq_one_letter_code
_entity_poly.pdbx_strand_id
1 'polypeptide(L)'
;MECPILVIFDDVQAKLDLRDVGIPCDSNRCKVILTTSCKQECDFIDSQKKIQLDPLSREEAWILFKIHSGIHDDEEYSSSIDLLNIAREVAFECEGLPRTIKDVGSSLRSKPIEEWKTTLDNLKHSMAKWQIFLSFRGEDTRNSFTGFLYQALSQGGFKTFIDDGGLQTGDQISPSILNAIEASRLSIIVLSENYANSSWCLEELVKIMECMELKNQIVWPIFYKVEPSDIRHLRNCYGRDIARHENNFGINSERIQKWRTALFEVSNLSGKAYATG
;
A
#
# COMPACT_ATOMS: atom_id res chain seq x y z
N MET A 1 -38.69 -41.64 3.26
CA MET A 1 -38.14 -40.48 3.99
C MET A 1 -37.43 -39.64 2.97
N GLU A 2 -37.98 -38.46 2.62
CA GLU A 2 -37.31 -37.54 1.70
C GLU A 2 -36.42 -36.58 2.50
N CYS A 3 -35.15 -36.46 2.11
CA CYS A 3 -34.18 -35.59 2.77
C CYS A 3 -34.34 -34.13 2.29
N PRO A 4 -34.31 -33.13 3.19
CA PRO A 4 -34.23 -31.73 2.78
C PRO A 4 -32.91 -31.47 2.06
N ILE A 5 -32.96 -30.72 0.95
CA ILE A 5 -31.79 -30.39 0.12
C ILE A 5 -31.36 -28.95 0.44
N LEU A 6 -30.06 -28.74 0.64
CA LEU A 6 -29.43 -27.43 0.74
C LEU A 6 -28.61 -27.19 -0.53
N VAL A 7 -28.93 -26.13 -1.27
CA VAL A 7 -28.18 -25.70 -2.45
C VAL A 7 -27.45 -24.41 -2.11
N ILE A 8 -26.17 -24.33 -2.45
CA ILE A 8 -25.36 -23.13 -2.25
C ILE A 8 -24.85 -22.70 -3.63
N PHE A 9 -25.23 -21.50 -4.05
CA PHE A 9 -24.61 -20.83 -5.19
C PHE A 9 -23.58 -19.86 -4.66
N ASP A 10 -22.34 -20.05 -5.09
CA ASP A 10 -21.22 -19.22 -4.68
C ASP A 10 -20.98 -18.09 -5.68
N ASP A 11 -20.75 -16.87 -5.18
CA ASP A 11 -20.43 -15.66 -5.96
C ASP A 11 -21.45 -15.29 -7.06
N VAL A 12 -22.70 -15.11 -6.66
CA VAL A 12 -23.80 -14.74 -7.57
C VAL A 12 -23.74 -13.25 -7.91
N GLN A 13 -23.42 -12.93 -9.17
CA GLN A 13 -23.20 -11.56 -9.64
C GLN A 13 -24.41 -10.89 -10.32
N ALA A 14 -25.52 -11.62 -10.48
CA ALA A 14 -26.71 -11.13 -11.15
C ALA A 14 -27.98 -11.79 -10.59
N LYS A 15 -29.15 -11.24 -10.96
CA LYS A 15 -30.43 -11.86 -10.63
C LYS A 15 -30.49 -13.28 -11.19
N LEU A 16 -30.71 -14.26 -10.33
CA LEU A 16 -30.84 -15.67 -10.68
C LEU A 16 -32.29 -16.11 -10.48
N ASP A 17 -32.96 -16.56 -11.56
CA ASP A 17 -34.21 -17.29 -11.41
C ASP A 17 -33.89 -18.76 -11.14
N LEU A 18 -34.30 -19.25 -9.97
CA LEU A 18 -34.06 -20.62 -9.54
C LEU A 18 -34.76 -21.63 -10.46
N ARG A 19 -35.83 -21.23 -11.16
CA ARG A 19 -36.53 -22.10 -12.13
C ARG A 19 -35.70 -22.38 -13.36
N ASP A 20 -34.89 -21.41 -13.81
CA ASP A 20 -34.01 -21.56 -14.97
C ASP A 20 -32.90 -22.59 -14.73
N VAL A 21 -32.54 -22.79 -13.46
CA VAL A 21 -31.57 -23.82 -13.02
C VAL A 21 -32.25 -25.07 -12.45
N GLY A 22 -33.55 -25.23 -12.67
CA GLY A 22 -34.31 -26.44 -12.33
C GLY A 22 -34.62 -26.61 -10.85
N ILE A 23 -34.51 -25.56 -10.03
CA ILE A 23 -34.81 -25.58 -8.60
C ILE A 23 -36.26 -25.12 -8.37
N PRO A 24 -37.14 -25.97 -7.82
CA PRO A 24 -38.53 -25.60 -7.58
C PRO A 24 -38.65 -24.62 -6.40
N CYS A 25 -39.09 -23.38 -6.66
CA CYS A 25 -39.25 -22.33 -5.64
C CYS A 25 -40.39 -22.57 -4.64
N ASP A 26 -41.34 -23.45 -4.96
CA ASP A 26 -42.63 -23.53 -4.27
C ASP A 26 -42.68 -24.67 -3.24
N SER A 27 -41.53 -25.28 -2.90
CA SER A 27 -41.46 -26.41 -1.97
C SER A 27 -40.59 -26.11 -0.74
N ASN A 28 -41.10 -26.39 0.46
CA ASN A 28 -40.32 -26.37 1.71
C ASN A 28 -39.21 -27.45 1.77
N ARG A 29 -38.93 -28.12 0.64
CA ARG A 29 -37.97 -29.22 0.54
C ARG A 29 -36.56 -28.74 0.17
N CYS A 30 -36.42 -27.53 -0.36
CA CYS A 30 -35.14 -26.97 -0.77
C CYS A 30 -34.86 -25.67 -0.02
N LYS A 31 -33.70 -25.57 0.63
CA LYS A 31 -33.13 -24.31 1.10
C LYS A 31 -32.05 -23.88 0.12
N VAL A 32 -32.08 -22.64 -0.33
CA VAL A 32 -31.07 -22.09 -1.23
C VAL A 32 -30.33 -20.97 -0.52
N ILE A 33 -29.01 -21.04 -0.52
CA ILE A 33 -28.12 -19.97 -0.08
C ILE A 33 -27.42 -19.42 -1.31
N LEU A 34 -27.47 -18.11 -1.47
CA LEU A 34 -26.78 -17.38 -2.50
C LEU A 34 -25.74 -16.53 -1.78
N THR A 35 -24.46 -16.69 -2.12
CA THR A 35 -23.38 -15.84 -1.59
C THR A 35 -23.01 -14.80 -2.66
N THR A 36 -22.64 -13.60 -2.24
CA THR A 36 -22.08 -12.56 -3.10
C THR A 36 -21.14 -11.70 -2.27
N SER A 37 -20.07 -11.21 -2.90
CA SER A 37 -19.17 -10.21 -2.30
C SER A 37 -19.71 -8.78 -2.43
N CYS A 38 -20.78 -8.57 -3.21
CA CYS A 38 -21.33 -7.24 -3.50
C CYS A 38 -22.70 -7.03 -2.85
N LYS A 39 -22.77 -6.04 -1.95
CA LYS A 39 -24.03 -5.66 -1.29
C LYS A 39 -25.11 -5.21 -2.27
N GLN A 40 -24.72 -4.54 -3.36
CA GLN A 40 -25.66 -4.07 -4.39
C GLN A 40 -26.31 -5.24 -5.13
N GLU A 41 -25.55 -6.28 -5.46
CA GLU A 41 -26.08 -7.50 -6.11
C GLU A 41 -27.05 -8.23 -5.19
N CYS A 42 -26.77 -8.29 -3.88
CA CYS A 42 -27.66 -8.86 -2.89
C CYS A 42 -29.04 -8.16 -2.86
N ASP A 43 -29.11 -6.88 -3.23
CA ASP A 43 -30.36 -6.13 -3.29
C ASP A 43 -31.24 -6.47 -4.49
N PHE A 44 -30.65 -6.91 -5.59
CA PHE A 44 -31.37 -7.30 -6.81
C PHE A 44 -31.76 -8.78 -6.84
N ILE A 45 -31.17 -9.59 -5.95
CA ILE A 45 -31.51 -11.01 -5.79
C ILE A 45 -32.79 -11.11 -4.95
N ASP A 46 -33.82 -11.76 -5.53
CA ASP A 46 -35.12 -12.00 -4.91
C ASP A 46 -35.00 -13.04 -3.79
N SER A 47 -34.50 -12.61 -2.63
CA SER A 47 -34.16 -13.45 -1.48
C SER A 47 -35.12 -13.24 -0.32
N GLN A 48 -35.51 -14.34 0.33
CA GLN A 48 -36.42 -14.31 1.49
C GLN A 48 -35.77 -13.71 2.74
N LYS A 49 -34.45 -13.87 2.87
CA LYS A 49 -33.66 -13.36 4.00
C LYS A 49 -32.27 -12.98 3.51
N LYS A 50 -31.86 -11.76 3.87
CA LYS A 50 -30.49 -11.27 3.67
C LYS A 50 -29.72 -11.41 4.97
N ILE A 51 -28.51 -11.93 4.88
CA ILE A 51 -27.58 -12.08 6.00
C ILE A 51 -26.30 -11.39 5.58
N GLN A 52 -25.98 -10.26 6.23
CA GLN A 52 -24.67 -9.65 6.09
C GLN A 52 -23.68 -10.46 6.91
N LEU A 53 -22.60 -10.91 6.28
CA LEU A 53 -21.47 -11.52 6.96
C LEU A 53 -20.37 -10.46 7.06
N ASP A 54 -20.05 -10.08 8.28
CA ASP A 54 -18.93 -9.20 8.57
C ASP A 54 -17.63 -10.04 8.64
N PRO A 55 -16.45 -9.42 8.45
CA PRO A 55 -15.19 -10.08 8.72
C PRO A 55 -15.14 -10.61 10.17
N LEU A 56 -14.34 -11.66 10.39
CA LEU A 56 -14.15 -12.21 11.73
C LEU A 56 -13.62 -11.15 12.70
N SER A 57 -14.14 -11.17 13.93
CA SER A 57 -13.56 -10.39 15.03
C SER A 57 -12.10 -10.76 15.25
N ARG A 58 -11.33 -9.93 15.97
CA ARG A 58 -9.92 -10.21 16.27
C ARG A 58 -9.76 -11.53 17.02
N GLU A 59 -10.68 -11.85 17.92
CA GLU A 59 -10.70 -13.08 18.69
C GLU A 59 -10.98 -14.30 17.79
N GLU A 60 -12.00 -14.23 16.93
CA GLU A 60 -12.32 -15.31 15.99
C GLU A 60 -11.21 -15.51 14.95
N ALA A 61 -10.63 -14.43 14.45
CA ALA A 61 -9.50 -14.46 13.53
C ALA A 61 -8.28 -15.12 14.18
N TRP A 62 -7.98 -14.78 15.44
CA TRP A 62 -6.90 -15.40 16.20
C TRP A 62 -7.14 -16.89 16.43
N ILE A 63 -8.36 -17.28 16.81
CA ILE A 63 -8.72 -18.70 16.99
C ILE A 63 -8.53 -19.48 15.68
N LEU A 64 -9.06 -18.96 14.58
CA LEU A 64 -8.91 -19.60 13.26
C LEU A 64 -7.44 -19.66 12.83
N PHE A 65 -6.68 -18.60 13.08
CA PHE A 65 -5.26 -18.54 12.76
C PHE A 65 -4.44 -19.58 13.54
N LYS A 66 -4.68 -19.75 14.85
CA LYS A 66 -4.02 -20.78 15.66
C LYS A 66 -4.23 -22.18 15.09
N ILE A 67 -5.47 -22.51 14.70
CA ILE A 67 -5.84 -23.81 14.12
C ILE A 67 -4.98 -24.12 12.88
N HIS A 68 -4.75 -23.13 12.01
CA HIS A 68 -4.03 -23.33 10.78
C HIS A 68 -2.51 -23.23 10.92
N SER A 69 -2.01 -22.33 11.76
CA SER A 69 -0.58 -22.10 11.95
C SER A 69 0.13 -23.14 12.82
N GLY A 70 -0.61 -23.94 13.60
CA GLY A 70 -0.02 -24.96 14.47
C GLY A 70 0.55 -24.40 15.77
N ILE A 71 0.16 -23.18 16.15
CA ILE A 71 0.44 -22.62 17.47
C ILE A 71 -0.53 -23.25 18.47
N HIS A 72 0.02 -23.80 19.55
CA HIS A 72 -0.73 -24.36 20.68
C HIS A 72 -0.50 -23.51 21.93
N ASP A 73 -1.48 -23.48 22.83
CA ASP A 73 -1.46 -22.62 24.03
C ASP A 73 -0.48 -23.12 25.13
N ASP A 74 0.24 -24.22 24.89
CA ASP A 74 1.01 -24.97 25.91
C ASP A 74 2.50 -24.63 26.00
N GLU A 75 3.03 -23.68 25.20
CA GLU A 75 4.47 -23.35 25.21
C GLU A 75 4.79 -22.10 26.04
N GLU A 76 4.94 -22.31 27.35
CA GLU A 76 5.38 -21.32 28.34
C GLU A 76 6.92 -21.17 28.33
N TYR A 77 7.48 -20.67 27.22
CA TYR A 77 8.92 -20.36 27.09
C TYR A 77 9.10 -18.93 26.52
N SER A 78 10.15 -18.22 26.94
CA SER A 78 10.35 -16.82 26.50
C SER A 78 10.54 -16.66 24.98
N SER A 79 10.94 -17.70 24.24
CA SER A 79 10.98 -17.70 22.77
C SER A 79 9.59 -17.87 22.14
N SER A 80 8.64 -18.45 22.88
CA SER A 80 7.24 -18.61 22.47
C SER A 80 6.47 -17.29 22.60
N ILE A 81 6.80 -16.43 23.57
CA ILE A 81 6.10 -15.13 23.72
C ILE A 81 6.31 -14.20 22.52
N ASP A 82 7.52 -14.14 21.97
CA ASP A 82 7.84 -13.31 20.80
C ASP A 82 7.12 -13.83 19.55
N LEU A 83 7.12 -15.16 19.38
CA LEU A 83 6.39 -15.81 18.29
C LEU A 83 4.87 -15.58 18.42
N LEU A 84 4.31 -15.70 19.62
CA LEU A 84 2.89 -15.46 19.90
C LEU A 84 2.50 -14.01 19.60
N ASN A 85 3.33 -13.04 19.97
CA ASN A 85 3.09 -11.62 19.67
C ASN A 85 3.09 -11.38 18.15
N ILE A 86 4.10 -11.89 17.44
CA ILE A 86 4.17 -11.77 15.97
C ILE A 86 2.99 -12.49 15.30
N ALA A 87 2.64 -13.68 15.78
CA ALA A 87 1.52 -14.45 15.24
C ALA A 87 0.17 -13.76 15.40
N ARG A 88 -0.07 -13.11 16.55
CA ARG A 88 -1.28 -12.30 16.78
C ARG A 88 -1.34 -11.12 15.82
N GLU A 89 -0.23 -10.42 15.65
CA GLU A 89 -0.12 -9.33 14.68
C GLU A 89 -0.42 -9.83 13.26
N VAL A 90 0.18 -10.95 12.82
CA VAL A 90 -0.09 -11.55 11.51
C VAL A 90 -1.58 -11.86 11.32
N ALA A 91 -2.22 -12.46 12.33
CA ALA A 91 -3.64 -12.76 12.28
C ALA A 91 -4.50 -11.49 12.14
N PHE A 92 -4.12 -10.40 12.81
CA PHE A 92 -4.84 -9.13 12.74
C PHE A 92 -4.66 -8.41 11.40
N GLU A 93 -3.48 -8.49 10.80
CA GLU A 93 -3.20 -7.96 9.47
C GLU A 93 -3.95 -8.72 8.35
N CYS A 94 -4.55 -9.88 8.63
CA CYS A 94 -5.43 -10.57 7.69
C CYS A 94 -6.84 -9.98 7.59
N GLU A 95 -7.12 -8.88 8.31
CA GLU A 95 -8.39 -8.11 8.29
C GLU A 95 -9.66 -8.96 8.53
N GLY A 96 -9.55 -10.05 9.31
CA GLY A 96 -10.69 -10.91 9.62
C GLY A 96 -11.20 -11.75 8.45
N LEU A 97 -10.47 -11.80 7.32
CA LEU A 97 -10.87 -12.58 6.14
C LEU A 97 -10.53 -14.07 6.32
N PRO A 98 -11.51 -14.99 6.45
CA PRO A 98 -11.25 -16.38 6.81
C PRO A 98 -10.30 -17.11 5.85
N ARG A 99 -10.40 -16.81 4.55
CA ARG A 99 -9.54 -17.40 3.51
C ARG A 99 -8.10 -16.94 3.69
N THR A 100 -7.86 -15.64 3.81
CA THR A 100 -6.53 -15.06 4.04
C THR A 100 -5.90 -15.62 5.31
N ILE A 101 -6.65 -15.64 6.41
CA ILE A 101 -6.20 -16.18 7.70
C ILE A 101 -5.74 -17.64 7.56
N LYS A 102 -6.55 -18.47 6.89
CA LYS A 102 -6.24 -19.89 6.67
C LYS A 102 -4.99 -20.07 5.80
N ASP A 103 -4.90 -19.33 4.70
CA ASP A 103 -3.82 -19.45 3.73
C ASP A 103 -2.49 -19.00 4.36
N VAL A 104 -2.48 -17.83 5.00
CA VAL A 104 -1.30 -17.29 5.72
C VAL A 104 -0.92 -18.23 6.87
N GLY A 105 -1.87 -18.59 7.74
CA GLY A 105 -1.61 -19.48 8.87
C GLY A 105 -1.00 -20.81 8.42
N SER A 106 -1.58 -21.45 7.40
CA SER A 106 -1.08 -22.73 6.89
C SER A 106 0.33 -22.60 6.28
N SER A 107 0.63 -21.47 5.62
CA SER A 107 1.96 -21.22 5.02
C SER A 107 3.08 -21.05 6.05
N LEU A 108 2.74 -20.56 7.24
CA LEU A 108 3.68 -20.29 8.35
C LEU A 108 3.89 -21.47 9.28
N ARG A 109 3.12 -22.56 9.11
CA ARG A 109 3.23 -23.75 9.95
C ARG A 109 4.65 -24.32 9.88
N SER A 110 5.24 -24.55 11.05
CA SER A 110 6.60 -25.09 11.22
C SER A 110 7.70 -24.23 10.59
N LYS A 111 7.44 -22.94 10.32
CA LYS A 111 8.44 -21.99 9.82
C LYS A 111 9.19 -21.30 10.98
N PRO A 112 10.47 -20.93 10.78
CA PRO A 112 11.23 -20.17 11.76
C PRO A 112 10.68 -18.75 11.90
N ILE A 113 10.84 -18.14 13.09
CA ILE A 113 10.31 -16.81 13.44
C ILE A 113 10.67 -15.70 12.43
N GLU A 114 11.78 -15.81 11.71
CA GLU A 114 12.17 -14.83 10.68
C GLU A 114 11.24 -14.85 9.46
N GLU A 115 10.68 -16.00 9.09
CA GLU A 115 9.63 -16.06 8.05
C GLU A 115 8.32 -15.46 8.54
N TRP A 116 8.04 -15.55 9.85
CA TRP A 116 6.87 -14.91 10.46
C TRP A 116 6.99 -13.39 10.45
N LYS A 117 8.15 -12.85 10.85
CA LYS A 117 8.45 -11.41 10.75
C LYS A 117 8.35 -10.92 9.31
N THR A 118 8.95 -11.64 8.38
CA THR A 118 8.89 -11.33 6.94
C THR A 118 7.45 -11.32 6.42
N THR A 119 6.64 -12.29 6.84
CA THR A 119 5.23 -12.37 6.44
C THR A 119 4.41 -11.26 7.06
N LEU A 120 4.63 -10.93 8.33
CA LEU A 120 4.01 -9.79 9.00
C LEU A 120 4.32 -8.49 8.27
N ASP A 121 5.59 -8.26 7.94
CA ASP A 121 6.01 -7.10 7.18
C ASP A 121 5.31 -7.09 5.82
N ASN A 122 5.33 -8.19 5.07
CA ASN A 122 4.67 -8.26 3.77
C ASN A 122 3.16 -7.99 3.85
N LEU A 123 2.47 -8.49 4.88
CA LEU A 123 1.05 -8.22 5.10
C LEU A 123 0.80 -6.74 5.40
N LYS A 124 1.55 -6.16 6.35
CA LYS A 124 1.48 -4.73 6.66
C LYS A 124 1.63 -3.88 5.40
N HIS A 125 2.55 -4.25 4.51
CA HIS A 125 2.75 -3.56 3.24
C HIS A 125 1.63 -3.81 2.22
N SER A 126 1.10 -5.03 2.11
CA SER A 126 -0.01 -5.35 1.20
C SER A 126 -1.29 -4.61 1.59
N MET A 127 -1.55 -4.57 2.90
CA MET A 127 -2.73 -3.95 3.49
C MET A 127 -2.57 -2.45 3.70
N ALA A 128 -1.33 -1.93 3.64
CA ALA A 128 -1.06 -0.50 3.66
C ALA A 128 -1.97 0.24 2.69
N LYS A 129 -2.43 1.42 3.13
CA LYS A 129 -3.23 2.32 2.31
C LYS A 129 -2.48 2.71 1.04
N TRP A 130 -1.16 2.84 1.13
CA TRP A 130 -0.26 3.20 0.05
C TRP A 130 0.96 2.28 0.06
N GLN A 131 1.27 1.70 -1.08
CA GLN A 131 2.44 0.86 -1.30
C GLN A 131 3.57 1.66 -1.95
N ILE A 132 3.21 2.60 -2.82
CA ILE A 132 4.14 3.44 -3.58
C ILE A 132 3.81 4.91 -3.31
N PHE A 133 4.82 5.70 -2.96
CA PHE A 133 4.76 7.15 -2.95
C PHE A 133 5.43 7.71 -4.20
N LEU A 134 4.74 8.57 -4.94
CA LEU A 134 5.23 9.19 -6.16
C LEU A 134 5.47 10.68 -5.92
N SER A 135 6.74 11.08 -5.79
CA SER A 135 7.13 12.49 -5.65
C SER A 135 7.63 13.03 -6.99
N PHE A 136 7.14 14.20 -7.39
CA PHE A 136 7.47 14.82 -8.67
C PHE A 136 7.10 16.30 -8.69
N ARG A 137 7.59 17.01 -9.70
CA ARG A 137 7.12 18.37 -9.97
C ARG A 137 5.88 18.33 -10.87
N GLY A 138 4.73 18.69 -10.31
CA GLY A 138 3.44 18.75 -11.02
C GLY A 138 3.49 19.49 -12.36
N GLU A 139 4.13 20.66 -12.38
CA GLU A 139 4.27 21.48 -13.59
C GLU A 139 5.07 20.81 -14.71
N ASP A 140 6.02 19.93 -14.38
CA ASP A 140 6.91 19.33 -15.37
C ASP A 140 6.33 18.05 -15.97
N THR A 141 5.77 17.16 -15.14
CA THR A 141 5.55 15.76 -15.54
C THR A 141 4.16 15.19 -15.27
N ARG A 142 3.24 15.93 -14.63
CA ARG A 142 1.89 15.45 -14.26
C ARG A 142 1.12 14.83 -15.42
N ASN A 143 0.95 15.62 -16.47
CA ASN A 143 0.14 15.24 -17.63
C ASN A 143 0.98 14.53 -18.72
N SER A 144 2.20 14.13 -18.38
CA SER A 144 3.12 13.46 -19.28
C SER A 144 3.70 12.21 -18.59
N PHE A 145 5.00 12.18 -18.32
CA PHE A 145 5.70 10.99 -17.81
C PHE A 145 5.11 10.45 -16.50
N THR A 146 4.89 11.31 -15.51
CA THR A 146 4.39 10.87 -14.19
C THR A 146 2.95 10.37 -14.28
N GLY A 147 2.10 11.00 -15.10
CA GLY A 147 0.73 10.55 -15.33
C GLY A 147 0.68 9.13 -15.93
N PHE A 148 1.51 8.86 -16.94
CA PHE A 148 1.61 7.52 -17.52
C PHE A 148 2.20 6.50 -16.54
N LEU A 149 3.22 6.89 -15.77
CA LEU A 149 3.80 6.04 -14.74
C LEU A 149 2.76 5.66 -13.67
N TYR A 150 2.00 6.62 -13.17
CA TYR A 150 0.92 6.39 -12.22
C TYR A 150 -0.13 5.43 -12.79
N GLN A 151 -0.57 5.64 -14.03
CA GLN A 151 -1.53 4.77 -14.69
C GLN A 151 -1.01 3.34 -14.81
N ALA A 152 0.25 3.16 -15.20
CA ALA A 152 0.87 1.84 -15.32
C ALA A 152 0.97 1.12 -13.96
N LEU A 153 1.35 1.83 -12.89
CA LEU A 153 1.38 1.29 -11.53
C LEU A 153 -0.02 0.88 -11.04
N SER A 154 -1.02 1.72 -11.30
CA SER A 154 -2.42 1.44 -10.95
C SER A 154 -2.96 0.23 -11.72
N GLN A 155 -2.67 0.11 -13.02
CA GLN A 155 -3.01 -1.07 -13.82
C GLN A 155 -2.30 -2.34 -13.33
N GLY A 156 -1.10 -2.20 -12.77
CA GLY A 156 -0.38 -3.28 -12.08
C GLY A 156 -0.94 -3.66 -10.71
N GLY A 157 -2.00 -2.98 -10.24
CA GLY A 157 -2.64 -3.24 -8.94
C GLY A 157 -1.95 -2.59 -7.74
N PHE A 158 -0.98 -1.71 -7.96
CA PHE A 158 -0.25 -1.04 -6.87
C PHE A 158 -1.02 0.17 -6.32
N LYS A 159 -1.24 0.18 -5.01
CA LYS A 159 -1.83 1.34 -4.30
C LYS A 159 -0.82 2.49 -4.28
N THR A 160 -0.93 3.43 -5.21
CA THR A 160 0.05 4.51 -5.37
C THR A 160 -0.53 5.85 -4.88
N PHE A 161 0.16 6.50 -3.96
CA PHE A 161 -0.09 7.90 -3.61
C PHE A 161 0.66 8.81 -4.58
N ILE A 162 -0.03 9.81 -5.12
CA ILE A 162 0.54 10.81 -6.02
C ILE A 162 0.55 12.15 -5.28
N ASP A 163 1.73 12.65 -4.90
CA ASP A 163 1.80 14.04 -4.41
C ASP A 163 1.90 15.01 -5.56
N ASP A 164 0.94 15.91 -5.62
CA ASP A 164 0.79 16.73 -6.79
C ASP A 164 1.74 17.94 -6.85
N GLY A 165 2.58 18.17 -5.83
CA GLY A 165 3.72 19.08 -5.78
C GLY A 165 3.50 20.55 -6.20
N GLY A 166 2.29 20.95 -6.60
CA GLY A 166 2.02 22.18 -7.35
C GLY A 166 0.61 22.77 -7.21
N LEU A 167 -0.27 22.16 -6.40
CA LEU A 167 -1.62 22.72 -6.10
C LEU A 167 -1.82 23.12 -4.64
N GLN A 168 -0.91 22.79 -3.73
CA GLN A 168 -1.03 23.12 -2.31
C GLN A 168 -0.27 24.41 -1.99
N THR A 169 -1.00 25.43 -1.53
CA THR A 169 -0.44 26.71 -1.10
C THR A 169 -0.01 26.59 0.37
N GLY A 170 1.29 26.44 0.64
CA GLY A 170 1.85 26.40 2.00
C GLY A 170 3.26 25.82 2.05
N ASP A 171 4.04 26.15 3.07
CA ASP A 171 5.43 25.68 3.25
C ASP A 171 5.53 24.36 4.04
N GLN A 172 4.42 23.82 4.56
CA GLN A 172 4.40 22.64 5.45
C GLN A 172 3.67 21.47 4.80
N ILE A 173 4.35 20.31 4.75
CA ILE A 173 3.77 19.05 4.28
C ILE A 173 2.54 18.69 5.12
N SER A 174 1.41 18.39 4.46
CA SER A 174 0.21 17.95 5.15
C SER A 174 0.46 16.63 5.91
N PRO A 175 -0.17 16.39 7.08
CA PRO A 175 -0.06 15.13 7.80
C PRO A 175 -0.46 13.92 6.94
N SER A 176 -1.38 14.09 5.99
CA SER A 176 -1.76 13.04 5.04
C SER A 176 -0.62 12.61 4.13
N ILE A 177 0.22 13.55 3.67
CA ILE A 177 1.36 13.25 2.81
C ILE A 177 2.48 12.62 3.62
N LEU A 178 2.77 13.14 4.83
CA LEU A 178 3.75 12.52 5.73
C LEU A 178 3.38 11.06 6.03
N ASN A 179 2.12 10.80 6.35
CA ASN A 179 1.63 9.43 6.57
C ASN A 179 1.74 8.56 5.31
N ALA A 180 1.52 9.13 4.12
CA ALA A 180 1.66 8.39 2.86
C ALA A 180 3.11 8.04 2.56
N ILE A 181 4.06 8.96 2.78
CA ILE A 181 5.49 8.68 2.66
C ILE A 181 5.87 7.60 3.67
N GLU A 182 5.49 7.76 4.93
CA GLU A 182 5.87 6.85 6.01
C GLU A 182 5.29 5.44 5.90
N ALA A 183 4.11 5.29 5.28
CA ALA A 183 3.45 4.01 5.09
C ALA A 183 3.90 3.28 3.81
N SER A 184 4.45 4.00 2.84
CA SER A 184 4.84 3.42 1.54
C SER A 184 6.11 2.57 1.68
N ARG A 185 6.18 1.46 0.94
CA ARG A 185 7.40 0.63 0.88
C ARG A 185 8.42 1.16 -0.12
N LEU A 186 7.91 1.79 -1.18
CA LEU A 186 8.69 2.31 -2.29
C LEU A 186 8.36 3.78 -2.49
N SER A 187 9.37 4.63 -2.53
CA SER A 187 9.25 6.01 -2.97
C SER A 187 9.91 6.15 -4.34
N ILE A 188 9.14 6.49 -5.37
CA ILE A 188 9.64 6.82 -6.70
C ILE A 188 9.71 8.34 -6.81
N ILE A 189 10.89 8.86 -7.12
CA ILE A 189 11.14 10.29 -7.18
C ILE A 189 11.46 10.66 -8.63
N VAL A 190 10.57 11.42 -9.26
CA VAL A 190 10.79 11.93 -10.62
C VAL A 190 11.48 13.29 -10.53
N LEU A 191 12.81 13.26 -10.57
CA LEU A 191 13.68 14.43 -10.56
C LEU A 191 13.67 15.06 -11.96
N SER A 192 12.99 16.19 -12.10
CA SER A 192 12.82 16.96 -13.35
C SER A 192 13.46 18.34 -13.25
N GLU A 193 13.50 19.09 -14.35
CA GLU A 193 14.21 20.36 -14.47
C GLU A 193 13.85 21.37 -13.36
N ASN A 194 12.57 21.48 -12.99
CA ASN A 194 12.07 22.44 -11.99
C ASN A 194 11.74 21.77 -10.64
N TYR A 195 12.22 20.56 -10.37
CA TYR A 195 11.94 19.88 -9.10
C TYR A 195 12.45 20.69 -7.90
N ALA A 196 13.72 21.13 -7.93
CA ALA A 196 14.32 21.91 -6.85
C ALA A 196 13.77 23.34 -6.73
N ASN A 197 13.03 23.81 -7.73
CA ASN A 197 12.35 25.10 -7.67
C ASN A 197 11.28 25.12 -6.57
N SER A 198 10.65 23.98 -6.30
CA SER A 198 9.61 23.82 -5.29
C SER A 198 10.21 23.47 -3.93
N SER A 199 10.03 24.36 -2.93
CA SER A 199 10.39 24.05 -1.53
C SER A 199 9.65 22.82 -1.03
N TRP A 200 8.41 22.61 -1.47
CA TRP A 200 7.61 21.44 -1.14
C TRP A 200 8.27 20.14 -1.60
N CYS A 201 8.64 20.04 -2.88
CA CYS A 201 9.30 18.85 -3.42
C CYS A 201 10.63 18.54 -2.70
N LEU A 202 11.33 19.58 -2.20
CA LEU A 202 12.55 19.43 -1.41
C LEU A 202 12.28 18.96 0.02
N GLU A 203 11.23 19.45 0.69
CA GLU A 203 10.80 18.92 1.99
C GLU A 203 10.37 17.46 1.89
N GLU A 204 9.61 17.09 0.85
CA GLU A 204 9.23 15.70 0.60
C GLU A 204 10.45 14.81 0.41
N LEU A 205 11.42 15.27 -0.38
CA LEU A 205 12.66 14.55 -0.60
C LEU A 205 13.40 14.30 0.71
N VAL A 206 13.53 15.31 1.58
CA VAL A 206 14.14 15.13 2.90
C VAL A 206 13.40 14.05 3.69
N LYS A 207 12.07 14.11 3.75
CA LYS A 207 11.29 13.12 4.49
C LYS A 207 11.41 11.71 3.92
N ILE A 208 11.49 11.57 2.60
CA ILE A 208 11.71 10.29 1.92
C ILE A 208 13.09 9.74 2.29
N MET A 209 14.14 10.56 2.26
CA MET A 209 15.49 10.13 2.64
C MET A 209 15.55 9.73 4.12
N GLU A 210 14.87 10.45 5.02
CA GLU A 210 14.73 10.03 6.41
C GLU A 210 14.03 8.66 6.54
N CYS A 211 12.98 8.40 5.76
CA CYS A 211 12.28 7.12 5.77
C CYS A 211 13.13 5.98 5.17
N MET A 212 13.97 6.29 4.19
CA MET A 212 14.94 5.33 3.64
C MET A 212 15.88 4.83 4.74
N GLU A 213 16.44 5.75 5.52
CA GLU A 213 17.39 5.42 6.59
C GLU A 213 16.72 4.76 7.81
N LEU A 214 15.61 5.35 8.29
CA LEU A 214 15.00 4.94 9.56
C LEU A 214 14.01 3.78 9.42
N LYS A 215 13.41 3.60 8.24
CA LYS A 215 12.35 2.61 8.00
C LYS A 215 12.69 1.61 6.89
N ASN A 216 13.93 1.62 6.37
CA ASN A 216 14.36 0.79 5.25
C ASN A 216 13.44 0.91 4.02
N GLN A 217 12.84 2.10 3.82
CA GLN A 217 12.03 2.36 2.64
C GLN A 217 12.90 2.29 1.39
N ILE A 218 12.42 1.64 0.33
CA ILE A 218 13.12 1.60 -0.95
C ILE A 218 12.93 2.94 -1.64
N VAL A 219 14.02 3.57 -2.09
CA VAL A 219 13.97 4.81 -2.86
C VAL A 219 14.49 4.56 -4.26
N TRP A 220 13.69 4.92 -5.26
CA TRP A 220 14.05 4.77 -6.67
C TRP A 220 13.96 6.10 -7.43
N PRO A 221 15.11 6.76 -7.67
CA PRO A 221 15.12 8.01 -8.43
C PRO A 221 15.01 7.77 -9.93
N ILE A 222 14.19 8.59 -10.57
CA ILE A 222 14.08 8.73 -12.02
C ILE A 222 14.59 10.12 -12.39
N PHE A 223 15.67 10.18 -13.15
CA PHE A 223 16.25 11.43 -13.65
C PHE A 223 15.61 11.77 -14.99
N TYR A 224 14.57 12.60 -14.97
CA TYR A 224 13.76 12.91 -16.13
C TYR A 224 14.25 14.18 -16.82
N LYS A 225 14.92 14.01 -17.97
CA LYS A 225 15.51 15.09 -18.78
C LYS A 225 16.51 15.96 -18.01
N VAL A 226 17.15 15.38 -17.00
CA VAL A 226 18.18 16.03 -16.19
C VAL A 226 19.33 15.05 -15.98
N GLU A 227 20.55 15.57 -15.94
CA GLU A 227 21.74 14.76 -15.67
C GLU A 227 21.87 14.53 -14.15
N PRO A 228 22.06 13.27 -13.69
CA PRO A 228 22.28 13.00 -12.26
C PRO A 228 23.43 13.81 -11.66
N SER A 229 24.46 14.11 -12.45
CA SER A 229 25.59 14.95 -12.01
C SER A 229 25.20 16.40 -11.71
N ASP A 230 24.19 16.93 -12.40
CA ASP A 230 23.73 18.29 -12.17
C ASP A 230 23.00 18.41 -10.83
N ILE A 231 22.29 17.35 -10.44
CA ILE A 231 21.66 17.25 -9.12
C ILE A 231 22.73 17.06 -8.05
N ARG A 232 23.63 16.09 -8.25
CA ARG A 232 24.70 15.75 -7.29
C ARG A 232 25.58 16.95 -6.92
N HIS A 233 25.92 17.76 -7.92
CA HIS A 233 26.84 18.88 -7.76
C HIS A 233 26.14 20.24 -7.79
N LEU A 234 24.80 20.24 -7.78
CA LEU A 234 23.96 21.44 -7.82
C LEU A 234 24.41 22.41 -8.92
N ARG A 235 24.45 21.90 -10.15
CA ARG A 235 24.78 22.66 -11.37
C ARG A 235 23.50 23.03 -12.11
N ASN A 236 23.63 23.87 -13.14
CA ASN A 236 22.55 24.22 -14.05
C ASN A 236 21.26 24.65 -13.32
N CYS A 237 20.11 24.07 -13.64
CA CYS A 237 18.83 24.43 -13.03
C CYS A 237 18.83 24.23 -11.51
N TYR A 238 19.29 23.07 -11.02
CA TYR A 238 19.35 22.76 -9.59
C TYR A 238 20.20 23.75 -8.80
N GLY A 239 21.35 24.17 -9.36
CA GLY A 239 22.19 25.19 -8.73
C GLY A 239 21.50 26.55 -8.62
N ARG A 240 20.81 26.98 -9.70
CA ARG A 240 20.06 28.24 -9.71
C ARG A 240 18.89 28.21 -8.72
N ASP A 241 18.16 27.11 -8.66
CA ASP A 241 17.00 26.95 -7.78
C ASP A 241 17.39 26.94 -6.31
N ILE A 242 18.46 26.22 -5.94
CA ILE A 242 18.98 26.25 -4.55
C ILE A 242 19.48 27.65 -4.19
N ALA A 243 20.22 28.33 -5.07
CA ALA A 243 20.68 29.70 -4.81
C ALA A 243 19.50 30.68 -4.60
N ARG A 244 18.39 30.48 -5.32
CA ARG A 244 17.16 31.27 -5.12
C ARG A 244 16.59 31.04 -3.71
N HIS A 245 16.54 29.80 -3.26
CA HIS A 245 16.08 29.50 -1.91
C HIS A 245 17.03 30.01 -0.82
N GLU A 246 18.34 30.00 -1.07
CA GLU A 246 19.34 30.57 -0.15
C GLU A 246 19.13 32.07 0.06
N ASN A 247 18.73 32.81 -0.97
CA ASN A 247 18.38 34.22 -0.84
C ASN A 247 17.13 34.44 0.02
N ASN A 248 16.19 33.49 0.02
CA ASN A 248 14.93 33.61 0.76
C ASN A 248 15.05 33.14 2.22
N PHE A 249 15.79 32.05 2.47
CA PHE A 249 15.87 31.39 3.79
C PHE A 249 17.22 31.54 4.49
N GLY A 250 18.24 32.04 3.79
CA GLY A 250 19.61 32.16 4.27
C GLY A 250 20.47 30.93 3.93
N ILE A 251 21.68 31.18 3.43
CA ILE A 251 22.64 30.17 2.97
C ILE A 251 23.05 29.15 4.04
N ASN A 252 23.09 29.58 5.30
CA ASN A 252 23.47 28.75 6.44
C ASN A 252 22.26 28.20 7.20
N SER A 253 21.05 28.28 6.63
CA SER A 253 19.88 27.70 7.29
C SER A 253 19.95 26.17 7.28
N GLU A 254 19.54 25.56 8.39
CA GLU A 254 19.47 24.10 8.54
C GLU A 254 18.65 23.46 7.39
N ARG A 255 17.58 24.15 6.97
CA ARG A 255 16.70 23.77 5.88
C ARG A 255 17.46 23.59 4.55
N ILE A 256 18.25 24.58 4.15
CA ILE A 256 19.05 24.50 2.91
C ILE A 256 20.07 23.37 3.00
N GLN A 257 20.71 23.18 4.15
CA GLN A 257 21.67 22.09 4.32
C GLN A 257 21.02 20.72 4.17
N LYS A 258 19.84 20.50 4.76
CA LYS A 258 19.06 19.27 4.57
C LYS A 258 18.71 19.03 3.11
N TRP A 259 18.28 20.05 2.38
CA TRP A 259 17.97 19.93 0.96
C TRP A 259 19.20 19.57 0.12
N ARG A 260 20.35 20.21 0.40
CA ARG A 260 21.62 19.91 -0.28
C ARG A 260 22.04 18.46 -0.05
N THR A 261 21.96 17.99 1.20
CA THR A 261 22.27 16.60 1.57
C THR A 261 21.33 15.62 0.88
N ALA A 262 20.02 15.85 0.94
CA ALA A 262 19.04 14.93 0.35
C ALA A 262 19.17 14.85 -1.18
N LEU A 263 19.40 15.98 -1.87
CA LEU A 263 19.69 16.00 -3.32
C LEU A 263 20.99 15.27 -3.66
N PHE A 264 22.03 15.46 -2.85
CA PHE A 264 23.29 14.74 -3.03
C PHE A 264 23.09 13.24 -2.87
N GLU A 265 22.47 12.77 -1.79
CA GLU A 265 22.27 11.36 -1.50
C GLU A 265 21.38 10.68 -2.53
N VAL A 266 20.23 11.27 -2.86
CA VAL A 266 19.32 10.69 -3.86
C VAL A 266 19.97 10.55 -5.23
N SER A 267 20.86 11.48 -5.61
CA SER A 267 21.61 11.42 -6.88
C SER A 267 22.71 10.34 -6.91
N ASN A 268 23.05 9.77 -5.77
CA ASN A 268 24.01 8.66 -5.65
C ASN A 268 23.32 7.29 -5.59
N LEU A 269 21.99 7.24 -5.47
CA LEU A 269 21.24 5.99 -5.51
C LEU A 269 21.14 5.44 -6.93
N SER A 270 21.01 4.11 -7.03
CA SER A 270 20.70 3.43 -8.28
C SER A 270 19.33 3.86 -8.80
N GLY A 271 19.32 4.50 -9.96
CA GLY A 271 18.11 5.05 -10.57
C GLY A 271 18.02 4.80 -12.07
N LYS A 272 17.05 5.44 -12.73
CA LYS A 272 16.91 5.41 -14.18
C LYS A 272 16.97 6.82 -14.76
N ALA A 273 17.93 7.06 -15.65
CA ALA A 273 17.99 8.31 -16.40
C ALA A 273 17.20 8.20 -17.71
N TYR A 274 16.45 9.26 -18.01
CA TYR A 274 15.77 9.49 -19.27
C TYR A 274 16.24 10.84 -19.82
N ALA A 275 17.44 10.85 -20.40
CA ALA A 275 17.82 11.87 -21.36
C ALA A 275 16.99 11.62 -22.63
N THR A 276 16.30 12.63 -23.12
CA THR A 276 15.34 12.61 -24.24
C THR A 276 15.70 11.71 -25.42
N GLY A 277 14.67 11.13 -26.06
CA GLY A 277 14.68 10.82 -27.48
C GLY A 277 14.53 12.08 -28.34
#